data_AF-A0A1G9RAR7-F1
#
_entry.id   AF-A0A1G9RAR7-F1
#
_cell.length_a   1.000
_cell.length_b   1.000
_cell.length_c   1.000
_cell.angle_alpha   90.00
_cell.angle_beta   90.00
_cell.angle_gamma   90.00
#
_symmetry.space_group_name_H-M   'P 1'
#
loop_
_entity.id
_entity.type
_entity.pdbx_description
1 polymer ?
#
loop_
_entity_poly.entity_id
_entity_poly.type
_entity_poly.pdbx_seq_one_letter_code
_entity_poly.pdbx_strand_id
1 'polypeptide(L)'
;MSEAIVRATHPTHWGRPDIAGDLIAVAVTPGAAPPRELRIRPELYERMLTQLTPDERAAVAGRRLLGPSPGVPVVVDPALPAFPGFEVVRARPEAPGRAHAAAA
;
A
#
# COMPACT_ATOMS: atom_id res chain seq x y z
N MET A 1 -29.22 -15.35 44.96
CA MET A 1 -27.80 -15.44 44.57
C MET A 1 -27.70 -14.93 43.15
N SER A 2 -27.16 -13.72 42.98
CA SER A 2 -27.25 -12.96 41.73
C SER A 2 -26.13 -13.35 40.78
N GLU A 3 -26.52 -13.70 39.57
CA GLU A 3 -25.66 -14.09 38.45
C GLU A 3 -24.80 -12.89 38.02
N ALA A 4 -23.50 -12.98 38.28
CA ALA A 4 -22.54 -11.98 37.85
C ALA A 4 -22.37 -12.10 36.33
N ILE A 5 -22.89 -11.13 35.58
CA ILE A 5 -22.59 -10.96 34.16
C ILE A 5 -21.08 -10.80 34.04
N VAL A 6 -20.41 -11.86 33.57
CA VAL A 6 -19.02 -11.81 33.14
C VAL A 6 -18.98 -10.84 31.96
N ARG A 7 -18.61 -9.60 32.27
CA ARG A 7 -18.31 -8.55 31.29
C ARG A 7 -17.08 -9.04 30.53
N ALA A 8 -17.31 -9.77 29.43
CA ALA A 8 -16.25 -10.17 28.52
C ALA A 8 -15.60 -8.88 27.99
N THR A 9 -14.48 -8.49 28.59
CA THR A 9 -13.53 -7.56 28.00
C THR A 9 -12.99 -8.23 26.75
N HIS A 10 -13.63 -7.96 25.61
CA HIS A 10 -13.07 -8.32 24.31
C HIS A 10 -11.66 -7.73 24.24
N PRO A 11 -10.61 -8.56 24.09
CA PRO A 11 -9.27 -8.03 23.98
C PRO A 11 -9.16 -7.19 22.70
N THR A 12 -8.60 -5.98 22.79
CA THR A 12 -8.37 -5.03 21.69
C THR A 12 -7.21 -5.46 20.77
N HIS A 13 -7.13 -6.73 20.42
CA HIS A 13 -5.99 -7.30 19.69
C HIS A 13 -6.11 -7.18 18.17
N TRP A 14 -7.27 -6.79 17.65
CA TRP A 14 -7.46 -6.48 16.25
C TRP A 14 -7.74 -4.99 16.11
N GLY A 15 -6.69 -4.22 15.76
CA GLY A 15 -6.85 -2.86 15.28
C GLY A 15 -7.79 -2.81 14.08
N ARG A 16 -8.25 -1.61 13.70
CA ARG A 16 -8.93 -1.45 12.41
C ARG A 16 -8.00 -1.89 11.27
N PRO A 17 -8.53 -2.44 10.17
CA PRO A 17 -7.71 -2.71 8.97
C PRO A 17 -6.98 -1.44 8.55
N ASP A 18 -5.67 -1.54 8.33
CA ASP A 18 -4.82 -0.44 7.85
C ASP A 18 -4.51 -0.68 6.37
N ILE A 19 -5.43 -0.26 5.50
CA ILE A 19 -5.30 -0.50 4.04
C ILE A 19 -4.01 0.13 3.51
N ALA A 20 -3.67 1.34 3.96
CA ALA A 20 -2.48 2.04 3.50
C ALA A 20 -1.20 1.32 3.93
N GLY A 21 -1.12 0.92 5.21
CA GLY A 21 -0.01 0.15 5.74
C GLY A 21 0.15 -1.20 5.05
N ASP A 22 -0.94 -1.93 4.82
CA ASP A 22 -0.93 -3.22 4.13
C ASP A 22 -0.43 -3.09 2.68
N LEU A 23 -0.92 -2.09 1.94
CA LEU A 23 -0.48 -1.83 0.56
C LEU A 23 1.01 -1.45 0.50
N ILE A 24 1.48 -0.63 1.44
CA ILE A 24 2.90 -0.29 1.55
C ILE A 24 3.70 -1.56 1.84
N ALA A 25 3.31 -2.37 2.83
CA ALA A 25 4.03 -3.59 3.20
C ALA A 25 4.21 -4.55 2.01
N VAL A 26 3.17 -4.68 1.17
CA VAL A 26 3.26 -5.46 -0.07
C VAL A 26 4.13 -4.75 -1.13
N ALA A 27 4.07 -3.44 -1.27
CA ALA A 27 4.88 -2.70 -2.24
C ALA A 27 6.39 -2.77 -1.92
N VAL A 28 6.78 -2.58 -0.66
CA VAL A 28 8.19 -2.60 -0.19
C VAL A 28 8.63 -3.95 0.38
N THR A 29 8.05 -5.05 -0.07
CA THR A 29 8.46 -6.40 0.32
C THR A 29 9.98 -6.62 0.14
N PRO A 30 10.71 -7.00 1.21
CA PRO A 30 12.15 -7.24 1.13
C PRO A 30 12.52 -8.29 0.07
N GLY A 31 13.59 -8.02 -0.68
CA GLY A 31 14.07 -8.91 -1.75
C GLY A 31 13.28 -8.83 -3.06
N ALA A 32 12.15 -8.12 -3.09
CA ALA A 32 11.45 -7.84 -4.34
C ALA A 32 12.10 -6.65 -5.08
N ALA A 33 11.92 -6.60 -6.41
CA ALA A 33 12.34 -5.44 -7.18
C ALA A 33 11.59 -4.17 -6.71
N PRO A 34 12.24 -2.97 -6.80
CA PRO A 34 11.62 -1.73 -6.35
C PRO A 34 10.24 -1.48 -6.98
N PRO A 35 9.25 -1.02 -6.21
CA PRO A 35 7.95 -0.68 -6.77
C PRO A 35 8.08 0.56 -7.66
N ARG A 36 7.54 0.47 -8.88
CA ARG A 36 7.44 1.61 -9.79
C ARG A 36 6.13 2.37 -9.55
N GLU A 37 5.05 1.64 -9.36
CA GLU A 37 3.71 2.16 -9.08
C GLU A 37 2.85 1.10 -8.41
N LEU A 38 1.88 1.54 -7.63
CA LEU A 38 0.78 0.75 -7.08
C LEU A 38 -0.48 1.10 -7.87
N ARG A 39 -1.03 0.14 -8.61
CA ARG A 39 -2.34 0.27 -9.24
C ARG A 39 -3.42 -0.16 -8.27
N ILE A 40 -4.49 0.59 -8.19
CA ILE A 40 -5.56 0.37 -7.22
C ILE A 40 -6.92 0.64 -7.84
N ARG A 41 -7.90 -0.22 -7.58
CA ARG A 41 -9.27 0.03 -8.01
C ARG A 41 -9.86 1.28 -7.35
N PRO A 42 -10.76 2.02 -8.03
CA PRO A 42 -11.40 3.20 -7.47
C PRO A 42 -12.05 2.94 -6.10
N GLU A 43 -12.77 1.82 -5.95
CA GLU A 43 -13.51 1.53 -4.72
C GLU A 43 -12.58 1.25 -3.53
N LEU A 44 -11.43 0.61 -3.78
CA LEU A 44 -10.41 0.36 -2.75
C LEU A 44 -9.64 1.65 -2.42
N TYR A 45 -9.37 2.48 -3.43
CA TYR A 45 -8.74 3.79 -3.26
C TYR A 45 -9.56 4.72 -2.37
N GLU A 46 -10.87 4.83 -2.62
CA GLU A 46 -11.76 5.65 -1.78
C GLU A 46 -11.80 5.13 -0.34
N ARG A 47 -11.88 3.81 -0.14
CA ARG A 47 -11.82 3.21 1.21
C ARG A 47 -10.51 3.55 1.92
N MET A 48 -9.38 3.42 1.22
CA MET A 48 -8.07 3.80 1.76
C MET A 48 -8.07 5.28 2.18
N LEU A 49 -8.54 6.20 1.34
CA LEU A 49 -8.58 7.62 1.69
C LEU A 49 -9.40 7.91 2.94
N THR A 50 -10.52 7.21 3.14
CA THR A 50 -11.35 7.39 4.35
C THR A 50 -10.66 6.96 5.65
N GLN A 51 -9.63 6.12 5.59
CA GLN A 51 -8.86 5.66 6.75
C GLN A 51 -7.66 6.55 7.08
N LEU A 52 -7.17 7.33 6.11
CA LEU A 52 -6.03 8.22 6.28
C LEU A 52 -6.36 9.43 7.16
N THR A 53 -5.34 9.94 7.86
CA THR A 53 -5.40 11.27 8.49
C THR A 53 -5.56 12.35 7.41
N PRO A 54 -6.04 13.57 7.76
CA PRO A 54 -6.20 14.65 6.79
C PRO A 54 -4.93 15.00 6.01
N ASP A 55 -3.76 14.99 6.66
CA ASP A 55 -2.48 15.32 6.04
C ASP A 55 -2.02 14.23 5.07
N GLU A 56 -2.13 12.96 5.47
CA GLU A 56 -1.83 11.81 4.60
C GLU A 56 -2.79 11.76 3.41
N ARG A 57 -4.08 12.01 3.65
CA ARG A 57 -5.09 12.08 2.60
C ARG A 57 -4.75 13.18 1.60
N ALA A 58 -4.34 14.37 2.06
CA ALA A 58 -3.94 15.47 1.18
C ALA A 58 -2.71 15.10 0.33
N ALA A 59 -1.73 14.42 0.93
CA ALA A 59 -0.55 13.93 0.20
C ALA A 59 -0.94 12.90 -0.89
N VAL A 60 -1.75 11.90 -0.55
CA VAL A 60 -2.17 10.84 -1.48
C VAL A 60 -3.09 11.40 -2.57
N ALA A 61 -4.08 12.22 -2.22
CA ALA A 61 -5.01 12.79 -3.18
C ALA A 61 -4.37 13.82 -4.11
N GLY A 62 -3.46 14.66 -3.59
CA GLY A 62 -2.81 15.71 -4.36
C GLY A 62 -1.60 15.27 -5.17
N ARG A 63 -0.76 14.39 -4.60
CA ARG A 63 0.52 13.97 -5.22
C ARG A 63 0.51 12.55 -5.75
N ARG A 64 -0.53 11.75 -5.44
CA ARG A 64 -0.59 10.33 -5.78
C ARG A 64 0.62 9.54 -5.26
N LEU A 65 1.08 9.86 -4.05
CA LEU A 65 2.18 9.18 -3.39
C LEU A 65 1.69 8.57 -2.07
N LEU A 66 1.95 7.29 -1.88
CA LEU A 66 1.61 6.55 -0.66
C LEU A 66 2.87 6.22 0.15
N GLY A 67 2.82 6.46 1.46
CA GLY A 67 3.92 6.14 2.37
C GLY A 67 5.00 7.22 2.49
N PRO A 68 6.06 6.95 3.27
CA PRO A 68 7.14 7.90 3.52
C PRO A 68 7.96 8.17 2.26
N SER A 69 8.63 9.33 2.21
CA SER A 69 9.49 9.74 1.09
C SER A 69 10.49 8.64 0.69
N PRO A 70 10.64 8.32 -0.61
CA PRO A 70 10.11 9.03 -1.78
C PRO A 70 8.62 8.75 -2.09
N GLY A 71 7.97 7.84 -1.36
CA GLY A 71 6.60 7.42 -1.58
C GLY A 71 6.46 6.46 -2.78
N VAL A 72 5.43 5.63 -2.76
CA VAL A 72 5.06 4.77 -3.89
C VAL A 72 4.01 5.50 -4.73
N PRO A 73 4.23 5.72 -6.05
CA PRO A 73 3.23 6.30 -6.92
C PRO A 73 1.96 5.46 -6.97
N VAL A 74 0.78 6.09 -6.87
CA VAL A 74 -0.53 5.44 -6.89
C VAL A 74 -1.28 5.78 -8.17
N VAL A 75 -1.72 4.76 -8.89
CA VAL A 75 -2.52 4.89 -10.11
C VAL A 75 -3.89 4.27 -9.87
N VAL A 76 -4.96 5.04 -10.07
CA VAL A 76 -6.32 4.49 -10.00
C VAL A 76 -6.63 3.80 -11.32
N ASP A 77 -6.89 2.49 -11.27
CA ASP A 77 -7.13 1.65 -12.44
C ASP A 77 -8.45 0.86 -12.30
N PRO A 78 -9.53 1.26 -13.01
CA PRO A 78 -10.82 0.58 -12.95
C PRO A 78 -10.82 -0.79 -13.66
N ALA A 79 -9.81 -1.10 -14.48
CA ALA A 79 -9.72 -2.35 -15.21
C ALA A 79 -9.18 -3.51 -14.36
N LEU A 80 -8.64 -3.22 -13.17
CA LEU A 80 -8.15 -4.26 -12.25
C LEU A 80 -9.27 -5.22 -11.81
N PRO A 81 -8.96 -6.51 -11.58
CA PRO A 81 -9.91 -7.46 -11.00
C PRO A 81 -10.48 -6.99 -9.67
N ALA A 82 -11.72 -7.37 -9.35
CA ALA A 82 -12.39 -6.97 -8.11
C ALA A 82 -11.66 -7.46 -6.84
N PHE A 83 -10.94 -8.58 -6.93
CA PHE A 83 -10.10 -9.09 -5.86
C PHE A 83 -8.72 -9.50 -6.44
N PRO A 84 -7.60 -9.06 -5.85
CA PRO A 84 -7.49 -8.29 -4.61
C PRO A 84 -7.79 -6.78 -4.77
N GLY A 85 -8.05 -6.29 -5.99
CA GLY A 85 -8.36 -4.88 -6.23
C GLY A 85 -7.15 -3.95 -6.30
N PHE A 86 -5.93 -4.48 -6.30
CA PHE A 86 -4.69 -3.73 -6.49
C PHE A 86 -3.61 -4.60 -7.16
N GLU A 87 -2.58 -3.95 -7.70
CA GLU A 87 -1.38 -4.60 -8.25
C GLU A 87 -0.14 -3.73 -7.99
N VAL A 88 0.97 -4.35 -7.58
CA VAL A 88 2.27 -3.68 -7.48
C VAL A 88 3.04 -3.91 -8.76
N VAL A 89 3.24 -2.85 -9.54
CA VAL A 89 4.07 -2.89 -10.73
C VAL A 89 5.50 -2.58 -10.31
N ARG A 90 6.41 -3.52 -10.56
CA ARG A 90 7.81 -3.41 -10.16
C ARG A 90 8.70 -3.02 -11.33
N ALA A 91 9.82 -2.38 -11.02
CA ALA A 91 10.89 -2.20 -12.00
C ALA A 91 11.33 -3.57 -12.53
N ARG A 92 11.68 -3.63 -13.83
CA ARG A 92 12.34 -4.83 -14.36
C ARG A 92 13.68 -4.97 -13.64
N PRO A 93 14.12 -6.21 -13.36
CA PRO A 93 15.50 -6.43 -12.95
C PRO A 93 16.40 -5.78 -13.99
N GLU A 94 17.27 -4.86 -13.58
CA GLU A 94 18.32 -4.40 -14.47
C GLU A 94 19.17 -5.63 -14.79
N ALA A 95 19.26 -5.99 -16.07
CA ALA A 95 20.20 -7.00 -16.50
C ALA A 95 21.58 -6.56 -15.99
N PRO A 96 22.41 -7.45 -15.42
CA PRO A 96 23.75 -7.08 -14.97
C PRO A 96 24.43 -6.39 -16.14
N GLY A 97 24.70 -5.09 -15.96
CA GLY A 97 25.12 -4.22 -17.04
C GLY A 97 26.32 -4.83 -17.72
N ARG A 98 26.23 -5.01 -19.04
CA ARG A 98 27.42 -5.07 -19.89
C ARG A 98 28.21 -3.83 -19.51
N ALA A 99 29.30 -4.03 -18.78
CA ALA A 99 30.19 -2.95 -18.37
C ALA A 99 30.39 -2.08 -19.61
N HIS A 100 30.10 -0.78 -19.47
CA HIS A 100 30.40 0.18 -20.50
C HIS A 100 31.90 0.08 -20.71
N ALA A 101 32.32 -0.63 -21.77
CA ALA A 101 33.70 -0.68 -22.18
C ALA A 101 34.03 0.76 -22.63
N ALA A 102 34.54 1.55 -21.70
CA ALA A 102 35.19 2.80 -22.00
C ALA A 102 36.43 2.44 -22.82
N ALA A 103 36.31 2.62 -24.14
CA ALA A 103 37.45 2.72 -25.02
C ALA A 103 38.01 4.14 -24.86
N ALA A 104 39.24 4.25 -24.35
CA ALA A 104 40.23 5.26 -24.67
C ALA A 104 41.59 4.81 -24.12
#